data_AF-A0A6M5FF37-F1
#
_entry.id   AF-A0A6M5FF37-F1
#
_cell.length_a   1.000
_cell.length_b   1.000
_cell.length_c   1.000
_cell.angle_alpha   90.00
_cell.angle_beta   90.00
_cell.angle_gamma   90.00
#
_symmetry.space_group_name_H-M   'P 1'
#
loop_
_entity.id
_entity.type
_entity.pdbx_description
1 polymer ?
#
loop_
_entity_poly.entity_id
_entity_poly.type
_entity_poly.pdbx_seq_one_letter_code
_entity_poly.pdbx_strand_id
1 'polypeptide(L)'
;MTPFSNLPFKVFGGKDGTQTYTHGPLSHIEHFSDISSYITGFGADIATLTQSGIVLSRDSISFAALPDGSMRLFFYDLQGMTINDDSVNKDELREDYSKLVVYMLDNIFDYQQLMRFEAQGYDFRKRMNLSQKLQVIAN
;
A
#
# COMPACT_ATOMS: atom_id res chain seq x y z
N MET A 1 -17.99 2.51 -15.99
CA MET A 1 -16.64 2.26 -15.45
C MET A 1 -15.79 1.68 -16.55
N THR A 2 -14.69 2.33 -16.91
CA THR A 2 -13.69 1.76 -17.82
C THR A 2 -13.07 0.57 -17.10
N PRO A 3 -13.03 -0.64 -17.70
CA PRO A 3 -12.37 -1.76 -17.05
C PRO A 3 -10.89 -1.42 -16.82
N PHE A 4 -10.36 -1.79 -15.65
CA PHE A 4 -8.96 -1.60 -15.26
C PHE A 4 -7.95 -2.20 -16.27
N SER A 5 -8.43 -3.03 -17.22
CA SER A 5 -7.65 -3.68 -18.27
C SER A 5 -7.00 -2.74 -19.30
N ASN A 6 -7.41 -1.46 -19.38
CA ASN A 6 -6.88 -0.51 -20.37
C ASN A 6 -5.87 0.49 -19.79
N LEU A 7 -5.47 0.34 -18.52
CA LEU A 7 -4.46 1.19 -17.91
C LEU A 7 -3.05 0.73 -18.34
N PRO A 8 -2.09 1.66 -18.54
CA PRO A 8 -0.72 1.31 -18.87
C PRO A 8 0.06 0.70 -17.69
N PHE A 9 -0.61 0.45 -16.56
CA PHE A 9 -0.08 -0.12 -15.34
C PHE A 9 -1.09 -1.12 -14.75
N LYS A 10 -0.60 -2.06 -13.95
CA LYS A 10 -1.44 -3.08 -13.30
C LYS A 10 -1.81 -2.63 -11.89
N VAL A 11 -3.07 -2.82 -11.49
CA VAL A 11 -3.58 -2.45 -10.16
C VAL A 11 -3.87 -3.70 -9.34
N PHE A 12 -3.40 -3.74 -8.10
CA PHE A 12 -3.47 -4.87 -7.17
C PHE A 12 -4.09 -4.47 -5.83
N GLY A 13 -4.65 -5.43 -5.11
CA GLY A 13 -5.29 -5.22 -3.80
C GLY A 13 -6.71 -4.65 -3.85
N GLY A 14 -7.30 -4.51 -5.06
CA GLY A 14 -8.68 -4.11 -5.30
C GLY A 14 -9.62 -5.28 -5.65
N LYS A 15 -10.83 -4.98 -6.14
CA LYS A 15 -11.97 -5.90 -6.39
C LYS A 15 -11.71 -7.13 -7.30
N ASP A 16 -10.51 -7.32 -7.82
CA ASP A 16 -10.11 -8.52 -8.57
C ASP A 16 -8.95 -9.24 -7.87
N GLY A 17 -9.26 -9.96 -6.80
CA GLY A 17 -8.26 -10.75 -6.05
C GLY A 17 -7.65 -11.89 -6.85
N THR A 18 -8.26 -12.30 -7.98
CA THR A 18 -7.82 -13.49 -8.74
C THR A 18 -6.44 -13.33 -9.35
N GLN A 19 -6.05 -12.10 -9.72
CA GLN A 19 -4.74 -11.82 -10.30
C GLN A 19 -3.61 -11.93 -9.28
N THR A 20 -3.87 -11.55 -8.02
CA THR A 20 -2.86 -11.62 -6.96
C THR A 20 -2.62 -13.05 -6.48
N TYR A 21 -3.68 -13.88 -6.36
CA TYR A 21 -3.58 -15.20 -5.73
C TYR A 21 -2.62 -16.17 -6.44
N THR A 22 -2.33 -15.97 -7.73
CA THR A 22 -1.42 -16.84 -8.50
C THR A 22 -0.07 -16.21 -8.79
N HIS A 23 -0.01 -14.91 -9.11
CA HIS A 23 1.22 -14.18 -9.43
C HIS A 23 1.14 -12.74 -8.89
N GLY A 24 1.29 -12.58 -7.57
CA GLY A 24 1.31 -11.26 -6.94
C GLY A 24 2.45 -10.38 -7.48
N PRO A 25 2.32 -9.04 -7.47
CA PRO A 25 3.33 -8.12 -7.99
C PRO A 25 4.68 -8.20 -7.26
N LEU A 26 4.68 -8.78 -6.06
CA LEU A 26 5.86 -8.96 -5.24
C LEU A 26 6.32 -10.42 -5.15
N SER A 27 5.75 -11.35 -5.93
CA SER A 27 5.96 -12.80 -5.78
C SER A 27 7.44 -13.24 -5.85
N HIS A 28 8.30 -12.44 -6.48
CA HIS A 28 9.75 -12.66 -6.58
C HIS A 28 10.50 -12.38 -5.27
N ILE A 29 9.86 -11.74 -4.28
CA ILE A 29 10.47 -11.51 -2.97
C ILE A 29 10.39 -12.78 -2.13
N GLU A 30 11.56 -13.29 -1.73
CA GLU A 30 11.67 -14.49 -0.90
C GLU A 30 11.63 -14.19 0.60
N HIS A 31 12.15 -13.03 1.01
CA HIS A 31 12.26 -12.64 2.42
C HIS A 31 11.44 -11.39 2.76
N PHE A 32 10.62 -11.45 3.81
CA PHE A 32 9.79 -10.30 4.20
C PHE A 32 10.63 -9.08 4.62
N SER A 33 11.90 -9.28 5.00
CA SER A 33 12.83 -8.18 5.29
C SER A 33 12.95 -7.21 4.11
N ASP A 34 12.84 -7.75 2.90
CA ASP A 34 13.09 -7.02 1.65
C ASP A 34 11.90 -6.13 1.30
N ILE A 35 10.70 -6.36 1.86
CA ILE A 35 9.53 -5.49 1.72
C ILE A 35 9.87 -4.03 2.05
N SER A 36 10.79 -3.82 3.00
CA SER A 36 11.21 -2.47 3.41
C SER A 36 11.73 -1.62 2.25
N SER A 37 12.36 -2.22 1.22
CA SER A 37 12.87 -1.48 0.07
C SER A 37 11.75 -1.09 -0.91
N TYR A 38 10.71 -1.93 -1.03
CA TYR A 38 9.56 -1.68 -1.91
C TYR A 38 8.58 -0.65 -1.35
N ILE A 39 8.46 -0.56 -0.02
CA ILE A 39 7.60 0.46 0.61
C ILE A 39 8.19 1.87 0.55
N THR A 40 9.47 2.02 0.23
CA THR A 40 10.12 3.34 0.07
C THR A 40 9.39 4.21 -0.97
N GLY A 41 8.89 3.58 -2.04
CA GLY A 41 8.11 4.27 -3.08
C GLY A 41 6.79 4.87 -2.56
N PHE A 42 6.20 4.29 -1.52
CA PHE A 42 4.95 4.78 -0.93
C PHE A 42 5.15 5.99 0.00
N GLY A 43 6.37 6.20 0.51
CA GLY A 43 6.64 7.33 1.40
C GLY A 43 6.33 8.68 0.76
N ALA A 44 6.71 8.86 -0.51
CA ALA A 44 6.40 10.08 -1.27
C ALA A 44 4.89 10.28 -1.51
N ASP A 45 4.16 9.18 -1.76
CA ASP A 45 2.70 9.21 -1.95
C ASP A 45 2.00 9.61 -0.64
N ILE A 46 2.40 9.02 0.49
CA ILE A 46 1.87 9.36 1.83
C ILE A 46 2.18 10.80 2.20
N ALA A 47 3.40 11.27 1.95
CA ALA A 47 3.79 12.65 2.21
C ALA A 47 2.90 13.63 1.42
N THR A 48 2.64 13.36 0.15
CA THR A 48 1.78 14.18 -0.72
C THR A 48 0.33 14.22 -0.20
N LEU A 49 -0.22 13.07 0.18
CA LEU A 49 -1.57 12.98 0.76
C LEU A 49 -1.69 13.78 2.05
N THR A 50 -0.70 13.62 2.94
CA THR A 50 -0.64 14.26 4.25
C THR A 50 -0.55 15.77 4.11
N GLN A 51 0.29 16.26 3.20
CA GLN A 51 0.42 17.69 2.92
C GLN A 51 -0.87 18.29 2.36
N SER A 52 -1.62 17.49 1.58
CA SER A 52 -2.88 17.90 0.95
C SER A 52 -4.08 17.87 1.91
N GLY A 53 -3.92 17.38 3.15
CA GLY A 53 -5.01 17.31 4.14
C GLY A 53 -6.18 16.40 3.71
N ILE A 54 -5.92 15.49 2.77
CA ILE A 54 -6.90 14.51 2.32
C ILE A 54 -7.10 13.52 3.48
N VAL A 55 -8.34 13.05 3.66
CA VAL A 55 -8.70 11.91 4.52
C VAL A 55 -9.28 10.84 3.61
N LEU A 56 -8.69 9.65 3.64
CA LEU A 56 -9.11 8.53 2.79
C LEU A 56 -10.10 7.60 3.53
N SER A 57 -11.07 7.07 2.79
CA SER A 57 -11.76 5.85 3.19
C SER A 57 -10.80 4.66 3.06
N ARG A 58 -10.88 3.71 4.00
CA ARG A 58 -10.03 2.50 4.03
C ARG A 58 -10.05 1.73 2.71
N ASP A 59 -11.19 1.74 2.02
CA ASP A 59 -11.43 0.97 0.82
C ASP A 59 -10.98 1.69 -0.46
N SER A 60 -10.41 2.90 -0.35
CA SER A 60 -10.04 3.72 -1.50
C SER A 60 -8.58 3.59 -1.94
N ILE A 61 -7.81 2.64 -1.39
CA ILE A 61 -6.39 2.43 -1.69
C ILE A 61 -6.14 1.05 -2.31
N SER A 62 -5.39 1.04 -3.39
CA SER A 62 -4.79 -0.12 -4.06
C SER A 62 -3.34 0.19 -4.40
N PHE A 63 -2.67 -0.76 -5.04
CA PHE A 63 -1.27 -0.64 -5.44
C PHE A 63 -1.16 -0.71 -6.96
N ALA A 64 -0.49 0.25 -7.58
CA ALA A 64 -0.15 0.20 -9.00
C ALA A 64 1.30 -0.26 -9.17
N ALA A 65 1.52 -1.30 -9.97
CA ALA A 65 2.84 -1.65 -10.49
C ALA A 65 3.05 -0.96 -11.83
N LEU A 66 4.04 -0.07 -11.89
CA LEU A 66 4.37 0.71 -13.07
C LEU A 66 5.30 -0.07 -14.03
N PRO A 67 5.35 0.28 -15.32
CA PRO A 67 6.21 -0.39 -16.31
C PRO A 67 7.71 -0.32 -15.99
N ASP A 68 8.14 0.66 -15.19
CA ASP A 68 9.52 0.83 -14.73
C ASP A 68 9.89 -0.10 -13.54
N GLY A 69 8.94 -0.93 -13.09
CA GLY A 69 9.12 -1.86 -11.99
C GLY A 69 8.88 -1.25 -10.60
N SER A 70 8.57 0.06 -10.52
CA SER A 70 8.19 0.70 -9.26
C SER A 70 6.74 0.43 -8.88
N MET A 71 6.43 0.54 -7.59
CA MET A 71 5.06 0.48 -7.09
C MET A 71 4.65 1.80 -6.47
N ARG A 72 3.40 2.20 -6.71
CA ARG A 72 2.79 3.45 -6.23
C ARG A 72 1.43 3.17 -5.61
N LEU A 73 0.98 4.07 -4.73
CA LEU A 73 -0.40 4.04 -4.26
C LEU A 73 -1.35 4.43 -5.41
N PHE A 74 -2.38 3.62 -5.59
CA PHE A 74 -3.45 3.87 -6.55
C PHE A 74 -4.75 4.14 -5.81
N PHE A 75 -5.32 5.32 -6.03
CA PHE A 75 -6.54 5.73 -5.38
C PHE A 75 -7.74 5.45 -6.29
N TYR A 76 -8.72 4.75 -5.75
CA TYR A 76 -9.98 4.45 -6.44
C TYR A 76 -11.14 4.71 -5.52
N ASP A 77 -12.32 4.93 -6.11
CA ASP A 77 -13.52 5.27 -5.36
C ASP A 77 -13.32 6.48 -4.43
N LEU A 78 -13.31 7.67 -5.04
CA LEU A 78 -13.16 8.95 -4.34
C LEU A 78 -14.40 9.31 -3.49
N GLN A 79 -15.46 8.49 -3.50
CA GLN A 79 -16.62 8.71 -2.65
C GLN A 79 -16.22 8.57 -1.18
N GLY A 80 -16.47 9.62 -0.40
CA GLY A 80 -16.09 9.66 1.02
C GLY A 80 -14.68 10.18 1.28
N MET A 81 -13.91 10.55 0.26
CA MET A 81 -12.70 11.35 0.46
C MET A 81 -13.09 12.78 0.81
N THR A 82 -12.57 13.30 1.92
CA THR A 82 -12.74 14.69 2.31
C THR A 82 -11.39 15.39 2.36
N ILE A 83 -11.35 16.64 1.92
CA ILE A 83 -10.23 17.54 2.19
C ILE A 83 -10.66 18.33 3.42
N ASN A 84 -10.08 18.03 4.58
CA ASN A 84 -10.38 18.78 5.79
C ASN A 84 -9.41 19.95 5.90
N ASP A 85 -9.97 21.14 6.02
CA ASP A 85 -9.23 22.40 6.19
C ASP A 85 -8.67 22.49 7.63
N ASP A 86 -7.36 22.75 7.73
CA ASP A 86 -6.49 23.12 8.88
C ASP A 86 -6.64 22.44 10.27
N SER A 87 -7.64 21.59 10.46
CA SER A 87 -8.01 20.94 11.73
C SER A 87 -7.44 19.54 11.90
N VAL A 88 -6.86 18.98 10.84
CA VAL A 88 -6.33 17.62 10.87
C VAL A 88 -4.86 17.62 11.24
N ASN A 89 -4.54 16.85 12.28
CA ASN A 89 -3.16 16.61 12.66
C ASN A 89 -2.46 15.80 11.55
N LYS A 90 -1.51 16.45 10.86
CA LYS A 90 -0.75 15.85 9.77
C LYS A 90 0.09 14.64 10.23
N ASP A 91 0.55 14.64 11.49
CA ASP A 91 1.30 13.52 12.03
C ASP A 91 0.41 12.29 12.26
N GLU A 92 -0.83 12.51 12.70
CA GLU A 92 -1.85 11.45 12.83
C GLU A 92 -2.26 10.91 11.46
N LEU A 93 -2.50 11.77 10.46
CA LEU A 93 -2.78 11.33 9.09
C LEU A 93 -1.66 10.47 8.50
N ARG A 94 -0.40 10.91 8.69
CA ARG A 94 0.76 10.16 8.21
C ARG A 94 0.84 8.79 8.87
N GLU A 95 0.60 8.73 10.17
CA GLU A 95 0.58 7.48 10.92
C GLU A 95 -0.54 6.54 10.41
N ASP A 96 -1.75 7.07 10.23
CA ASP A 96 -2.90 6.31 9.75
C ASP A 96 -2.68 5.77 8.34
N TYR A 97 -2.12 6.58 7.43
CA TYR A 97 -1.75 6.12 6.10
C TYR A 97 -0.68 5.06 6.12
N SER A 98 0.35 5.21 6.96
CA SER A 98 1.41 4.21 7.08
C SER A 98 0.87 2.87 7.56
N LYS A 99 -0.05 2.88 8.55
CA LYS A 99 -0.73 1.68 9.04
C LYS A 99 -1.60 1.05 7.97
N LEU A 100 -2.38 1.87 7.27
CA LEU A 100 -3.30 1.42 6.23
C LEU A 100 -2.56 0.74 5.08
N VAL A 101 -1.50 1.37 4.58
CA VAL A 101 -0.68 0.82 3.49
C VAL A 101 -0.11 -0.55 3.90
N VAL A 102 0.48 -0.65 5.09
CA VAL A 102 1.05 -1.92 5.55
C VAL A 102 -0.01 -2.98 5.80
N TYR A 103 -1.19 -2.60 6.32
CA TYR A 103 -2.31 -3.52 6.48
C TYR A 103 -2.77 -4.10 5.13
N MET A 104 -2.73 -3.29 4.08
CA MET A 104 -3.19 -3.69 2.74
C MET A 104 -2.14 -4.51 1.96
N LEU A 105 -0.88 -4.60 2.42
CA LEU A 105 0.17 -5.36 1.73
C LEU A 105 -0.15 -6.85 1.59
N ASP A 106 -0.87 -7.42 2.55
CA ASP A 106 -1.24 -8.84 2.50
C ASP A 106 -2.11 -9.16 1.27
N ASN A 107 -2.84 -8.16 0.74
CA ASN A 107 -3.70 -8.31 -0.43
C ASN A 107 -2.94 -8.32 -1.77
N ILE A 108 -1.62 -8.11 -1.74
CA ILE A 108 -0.76 -8.14 -2.92
C ILE A 108 0.27 -9.27 -2.89
N PHE A 109 0.28 -10.09 -1.83
CA PHE A 109 1.06 -11.32 -1.80
C PHE A 109 0.30 -12.45 -2.46
N ASP A 110 0.99 -13.29 -3.22
CA ASP A 110 0.43 -14.59 -3.56
C ASP A 110 0.40 -15.51 -2.33
N TYR A 111 -0.40 -16.58 -2.40
CA TYR A 111 -0.56 -17.50 -1.28
C TYR A 111 0.76 -18.14 -0.83
N GLN A 112 1.61 -18.56 -1.76
CA GLN A 112 2.86 -19.24 -1.42
C GLN A 112 3.85 -18.27 -0.76
N GLN A 113 3.89 -17.02 -1.23
CA GLN A 113 4.67 -15.96 -0.62
C GLN A 113 4.23 -15.67 0.81
N LEU A 114 2.93 -15.52 1.05
CA LEU A 114 2.41 -15.29 2.40
C LEU A 114 2.83 -16.43 3.35
N MET A 115 2.67 -17.69 2.93
CA MET A 115 3.11 -18.83 3.74
C MET A 115 4.61 -18.81 4.05
N ARG A 116 5.46 -18.44 3.07
CA ARG A 116 6.91 -18.29 3.29
C ARG A 116 7.21 -17.17 4.28
N PHE A 117 6.51 -16.04 4.20
CA PHE A 117 6.70 -14.93 5.12
C PHE A 117 6.27 -15.29 6.55
N GLU A 118 5.13 -15.95 6.71
CA GLU A 118 4.67 -16.44 8.01
C GLU A 118 5.68 -17.41 8.64
N ALA A 119 6.24 -18.33 7.85
CA ALA A 119 7.30 -19.24 8.31
C ALA A 119 8.59 -18.52 8.76
N GLN A 120 8.84 -17.32 8.24
CA GLN A 120 9.96 -16.45 8.64
C GLN A 120 9.61 -15.55 9.85
N GLY A 121 8.38 -15.62 10.36
CA GLY A 121 7.92 -14.79 11.49
C GLY A 121 7.36 -13.44 11.07
N TYR A 122 6.77 -13.34 9.87
CA TYR A 122 5.97 -12.18 9.49
C TYR A 122 4.66 -12.15 10.29
N ASP A 123 4.68 -11.40 11.39
CA ASP A 123 3.58 -11.27 12.34
C ASP A 123 3.11 -9.81 12.49
N PHE A 124 2.15 -9.59 13.39
CA PHE A 124 1.65 -8.24 13.70
C PHE A 124 2.77 -7.27 14.12
N ARG A 125 3.77 -7.72 14.89
CA ARG A 125 4.88 -6.88 15.34
C ARG A 125 5.74 -6.46 14.16
N LYS A 126 5.99 -7.36 13.20
CA LYS A 126 6.71 -7.01 11.96
C LYS A 126 5.94 -6.00 11.13
N ARG A 127 4.61 -6.15 11.00
CA ARG A 127 3.76 -5.15 10.33
C ARG A 127 3.84 -3.78 11.02
N MET A 128 3.77 -3.73 12.35
CA MET A 128 3.90 -2.46 13.08
C MET A 128 5.27 -1.80 12.85
N ASN A 129 6.35 -2.58 12.85
CA ASN A 129 7.69 -2.05 12.55
C ASN A 129 7.80 -1.51 11.12
N LEU A 130 7.17 -2.17 10.14
CA LEU A 130 7.12 -1.67 8.76
C LEU A 130 6.34 -0.35 8.68
N SER A 131 5.21 -0.24 9.40
CA SER A 131 4.42 0.98 9.47
C SER A 131 5.23 2.14 10.05
N GLN A 132 5.95 1.90 11.14
CA GLN A 132 6.81 2.93 11.76
C GLN A 132 7.94 3.37 10.81
N LYS A 133 8.57 2.43 10.10
CA LYS A 133 9.57 2.76 9.08
C LYS A 133 8.96 3.62 7.97
N LEU A 134 7.79 3.24 7.48
CA LEU A 134 7.10 3.97 6.42
C LEU A 134 6.74 5.41 6.86
N GLN A 135 6.28 5.57 8.09
CA GLN A 135 6.01 6.88 8.68
C GLN A 135 7.26 7.77 8.70
N VAL A 136 8.42 7.21 9.06
CA VAL A 136 9.70 7.95 9.04
C VAL A 136 10.11 8.36 7.62
N ILE A 137 9.91 7.49 6.63
CA ILE A 137 10.23 7.79 5.22
C ILE A 137 9.28 8.84 4.63
N ALA A 138 8.03 8.89 5.08
CA ALA A 138 7.01 9.84 4.63
C ALA A 138 7.09 11.23 5.31
N ASN A 139 8.13 11.50 6.09
CA ASN A 139 8.32 12.77 6.78
C ASN A 139 9.12 13.79 5.96
#